data_AF-A0A6B1AF04-F1
#
_entry.id   AF-A0A6B1AF04-F1
#
_cell.length_a   1.000
_cell.length_b   1.000
_cell.length_c   1.000
_cell.angle_alpha   90.00
_cell.angle_beta   90.00
_cell.angle_gamma   90.00
#
_symmetry.space_group_name_H-M   'P 1'
#
loop_
_entity.id
_entity.type
_entity.pdbx_description
1 polymer ?
#
loop_
_entity_poly.entity_id
_entity_poly.type
_entity_poly.pdbx_seq_one_letter_code
_entity_poly.pdbx_strand_id
1 'polypeptide(L)'
;MSERHGHPPGDERVRHLMMAELDREISGEGRRELESALEDHPGLRDELATYQRLKEVTDTMTPLKPPEETWDSYWEHVYRRLERGIGWVLVSLGTIIVGTWALWTAVSELIRDTSIPAYIRWSLLALIAGFVILFVSVVRERLFMQKKDPYKDVVR
;
A
#
# COMPACT_ATOMS: atom_id res chain seq x y z
N MET A 1 -29.02 -30.25 26.90
CA MET A 1 -28.10 -30.38 28.05
C MET A 1 -26.71 -30.50 27.46
N SER A 2 -25.99 -29.38 27.42
CA SER A 2 -24.69 -29.25 26.73
C SER A 2 -23.61 -29.78 27.66
N GLU A 3 -23.21 -31.04 27.50
CA GLU A 3 -22.07 -31.57 28.23
C GLU A 3 -20.79 -30.91 27.71
N ARG A 4 -20.15 -30.13 28.58
CA ARG A 4 -18.82 -29.62 28.35
C ARG A 4 -17.85 -30.79 28.48
N HIS A 5 -17.34 -31.30 27.37
CA HIS A 5 -16.14 -32.13 27.40
C HIS A 5 -14.95 -31.26 27.84
N GLY A 6 -14.64 -31.33 29.13
CA GLY A 6 -13.37 -30.85 29.68
C GLY A 6 -12.24 -31.74 29.16
N HIS A 7 -11.32 -31.13 28.42
CA HIS A 7 -10.26 -31.78 27.66
C HIS A 7 -9.05 -32.07 28.56
N PRO A 8 -8.62 -33.33 28.77
CA PRO A 8 -7.38 -33.63 29.48
C PRO A 8 -6.11 -33.10 28.74
N PRO A 9 -5.03 -32.78 29.48
CA PRO A 9 -3.84 -32.09 28.96
C PRO A 9 -2.95 -32.89 27.97
N GLY A 10 -3.40 -34.04 27.45
CA GLY A 10 -2.74 -34.80 26.37
C GLY A 10 -3.35 -34.58 24.99
N ASP A 11 -4.54 -33.98 24.93
CA ASP A 11 -5.32 -33.98 23.70
C ASP A 11 -4.94 -32.86 22.71
N GLU A 12 -4.23 -31.83 23.16
CA GLU A 12 -3.82 -30.71 22.30
C GLU A 12 -2.73 -31.14 21.30
N ARG A 13 -1.85 -32.06 21.73
CA ARG A 13 -0.84 -32.69 20.87
C ARG A 13 -1.49 -33.58 19.81
N VAL A 14 -2.44 -34.42 20.24
CA VAL A 14 -3.18 -35.30 19.32
C VAL A 14 -4.00 -34.47 18.33
N ARG A 15 -4.61 -33.36 18.77
CA ARG A 15 -5.31 -32.42 17.89
C ARG A 15 -4.39 -31.76 16.87
N HIS A 16 -3.18 -31.37 17.27
CA HIS A 16 -2.19 -30.86 16.33
C HIS A 16 -1.82 -31.91 15.27
N LEU A 17 -1.67 -33.17 15.67
CA LEU A 17 -1.43 -34.28 14.73
C LEU A 17 -2.63 -34.53 13.81
N MET A 18 -3.87 -34.42 14.31
CA MET A 18 -5.08 -34.50 13.48
C MET A 18 -5.12 -33.40 12.40
N MET A 19 -4.76 -32.16 12.74
CA MET A 19 -4.69 -31.05 11.78
C MET A 19 -3.57 -31.27 10.76
N ALA A 20 -2.40 -31.74 11.20
CA ALA A 20 -1.30 -32.08 10.31
C ALA A 20 -1.66 -33.24 9.35
N GLU A 21 -2.41 -34.25 9.80
CA GLU A 21 -2.92 -35.32 8.92
C GLU A 21 -3.92 -34.75 7.89
N LEU A 22 -4.80 -33.84 8.32
CA LEU A 22 -5.79 -33.19 7.45
C LEU A 22 -5.13 -32.42 6.30
N ASP A 23 -4.01 -31.76 6.57
CA ASP A 23 -3.22 -31.00 5.58
C ASP A 23 -2.14 -31.84 4.85
N ARG A 24 -2.02 -33.14 5.20
CA ARG A 24 -0.99 -34.08 4.71
C ARG A 24 0.45 -33.66 5.06
N GLU A 25 0.63 -32.96 6.18
CA GLU A 25 1.92 -32.49 6.69
C GLU A 25 2.44 -33.33 7.88
N ILE A 26 1.75 -34.40 8.26
CA ILE A 26 2.17 -35.25 9.39
C ILE A 26 3.48 -35.99 9.11
N SER A 27 4.35 -36.07 10.13
CA SER A 27 5.58 -36.87 10.06
C SER A 27 5.30 -38.37 10.27
N GLY A 28 6.21 -39.24 9.83
CA GLY A 28 6.07 -40.69 10.01
C GLY A 28 6.07 -41.17 11.46
N GLU A 29 6.64 -40.40 12.38
CA GLU A 29 6.55 -40.64 13.84
C GLU A 29 5.23 -40.12 14.39
N GLY A 30 4.79 -38.93 13.97
CA GLY A 30 3.53 -38.34 14.38
C GLY A 30 2.31 -39.15 13.93
N ARG A 31 2.38 -39.82 12.78
CA ARG A 31 1.30 -40.72 12.33
C ARG A 31 1.15 -41.94 13.23
N ARG A 32 2.25 -42.54 13.68
CA ARG A 32 2.22 -43.66 14.63
C ARG A 32 1.66 -43.23 15.99
N GLU A 33 2.03 -42.04 16.45
CA GLU A 33 1.50 -41.43 17.68
C GLU A 33 -0.01 -41.19 17.58
N LEU A 34 -0.47 -40.66 16.44
CA LEU A 34 -1.90 -40.46 16.15
C LEU A 34 -2.67 -41.78 16.07
N GLU A 35 -2.14 -42.79 15.37
CA GLU A 35 -2.75 -44.12 15.27
C GLU A 35 -2.91 -44.78 16.64
N SER A 36 -1.88 -44.72 17.50
CA SER A 36 -1.95 -45.22 18.88
C SER A 36 -3.05 -44.50 19.67
N ALA A 37 -3.13 -43.17 19.58
CA ALA A 37 -4.16 -42.39 20.27
C ALA A 37 -5.58 -42.72 19.77
N LEU A 38 -5.74 -43.01 18.47
CA LEU A 38 -7.01 -43.42 17.86
C LEU A 38 -7.43 -44.85 18.23
N GLU A 39 -6.50 -45.70 18.66
CA GLU A 39 -6.78 -47.04 19.21
C GLU A 39 -7.21 -46.96 20.68
N ASP A 40 -6.55 -46.11 21.46
CA ASP A 40 -6.83 -45.93 22.89
C ASP A 40 -8.17 -45.21 23.16
N HIS A 41 -8.57 -44.28 22.27
CA HIS A 41 -9.77 -43.45 22.47
C HIS A 41 -10.68 -43.41 21.22
N PRO A 42 -11.79 -44.18 21.20
CA PRO A 42 -12.68 -44.24 20.04
C PRO A 42 -13.37 -42.91 19.70
N GLY A 43 -13.54 -41.99 20.66
CA GLY A 43 -14.13 -40.66 20.43
C GLY A 43 -13.29 -39.74 19.53
N LEU A 44 -11.97 -39.96 19.45
CA LEU A 44 -11.08 -39.18 18.56
C LEU A 44 -11.28 -39.52 17.08
N ARG A 45 -11.76 -40.73 16.78
CA ARG A 45 -12.10 -41.13 15.40
C ARG A 45 -13.28 -40.33 14.87
N ASP A 46 -14.28 -40.08 15.71
CA ASP A 46 -15.44 -39.27 15.37
C ASP A 46 -15.06 -37.78 15.19
N GLU A 47 -14.15 -37.26 16.02
CA GLU A 47 -13.61 -35.90 15.87
C GLU A 47 -12.83 -35.73 14.56
N LEU A 48 -11.93 -36.67 14.23
CA LEU A 48 -11.17 -36.64 12.98
C LEU A 48 -12.08 -36.75 11.74
N ALA A 49 -13.10 -37.61 11.77
CA ALA A 49 -14.09 -37.73 10.71
C ALA A 49 -14.89 -36.43 10.52
N THR A 50 -15.16 -35.71 11.61
CA THR A 50 -15.83 -34.40 11.56
C THR A 50 -14.95 -33.35 10.88
N TYR A 51 -13.65 -33.29 11.21
CA TYR A 51 -12.71 -32.37 10.56
C TYR A 51 -12.53 -32.67 9.06
N GLN A 52 -12.49 -33.95 8.66
CA GLN A 52 -12.41 -34.34 7.25
C GLN A 52 -13.62 -33.86 6.45
N ARG A 53 -14.84 -34.02 6.99
CA ARG A 53 -16.06 -33.50 6.34
C ARG A 53 -16.06 -31.98 6.22
N LEU A 54 -15.61 -31.27 7.24
CA LEU A 54 -15.55 -29.81 7.21
C LEU A 54 -14.55 -29.31 6.14
N LYS A 55 -13.41 -29.99 6.01
CA LYS A 55 -12.44 -29.70 4.95
C LYS A 55 -13.04 -29.93 3.57
N GLU A 56 -13.72 -31.06 3.36
CA GLU A 56 -14.35 -31.37 2.07
C GLU A 56 -15.42 -30.34 1.66
N VAL A 57 -16.23 -29.86 2.62
CA VAL A 57 -17.20 -28.78 2.39
C VAL A 57 -16.50 -27.45 2.08
N THR A 58 -15.36 -27.17 2.70
CA THR A 58 -14.61 -25.93 2.46
C THR A 58 -13.84 -25.99 1.14
N ASP A 59 -13.29 -27.13 0.77
CA ASP A 59 -12.59 -27.37 -0.50
C ASP A 59 -13.56 -27.29 -1.70
N THR A 60 -14.83 -27.63 -1.49
CA THR A 60 -15.89 -27.46 -2.52
C THR A 60 -16.37 -26.01 -2.64
N MET A 61 -16.06 -25.13 -1.68
CA MET A 61 -16.26 -23.70 -1.85
C MET A 61 -15.20 -23.16 -2.79
N THR A 62 -15.61 -22.83 -4.02
CA THR A 62 -14.72 -22.13 -4.95
C THR A 62 -14.45 -20.74 -4.38
N PRO A 63 -13.18 -20.35 -4.10
CA PRO A 63 -12.86 -18.98 -3.74
C PRO A 63 -13.39 -18.07 -4.85
N LEU A 64 -14.16 -17.04 -4.50
CA LEU A 64 -14.57 -16.03 -5.47
C LEU A 64 -13.29 -15.43 -6.08
N LYS A 65 -12.98 -15.82 -7.31
CA LYS A 65 -11.94 -15.19 -8.09
C LYS A 65 -12.46 -13.79 -8.43
N PRO A 66 -11.85 -12.70 -7.92
CA PRO A 66 -12.30 -11.37 -8.30
C PRO A 66 -12.20 -11.23 -9.83
N PRO A 67 -13.22 -10.69 -10.50
CA PRO A 67 -13.21 -10.55 -11.95
C PRO A 67 -12.05 -9.67 -12.39
N GLU A 68 -11.32 -10.08 -13.44
CA GLU A 68 -10.12 -9.39 -13.95
C GLU A 68 -10.39 -7.91 -14.29
N GLU A 69 -11.63 -7.56 -14.66
CA GLU A 69 -12.11 -6.18 -14.84
C GLU A 69 -11.91 -5.26 -13.62
N THR A 70 -12.01 -5.80 -12.41
CA THR A 70 -11.79 -5.02 -11.18
C THR A 70 -10.32 -4.69 -10.96
N TRP A 71 -9.42 -5.51 -11.50
CA TRP A 71 -7.98 -5.32 -11.39
C TRP A 71 -7.50 -4.18 -12.30
N ASP A 72 -7.96 -4.17 -13.56
CA ASP A 72 -7.59 -3.13 -14.54
C ASP A 72 -8.07 -1.74 -14.11
N SER A 73 -9.31 -1.63 -13.62
CA SER A 73 -9.86 -0.37 -13.12
C SER A 73 -9.07 0.18 -11.92
N TYR A 74 -8.64 -0.70 -11.01
CA TYR A 74 -7.82 -0.31 -9.87
C TYR A 74 -6.46 0.23 -10.30
N TRP A 75 -5.79 -0.45 -11.23
CA TRP A 75 -4.48 -0.03 -11.73
C TRP A 75 -4.53 1.29 -12.48
N GLU A 76 -5.54 1.49 -13.32
CA GLU A 76 -5.71 2.74 -14.06
C GLU A 76 -5.89 3.96 -13.16
N HIS A 77 -6.68 3.85 -12.08
CA HIS A 77 -6.89 4.95 -11.13
C HIS A 77 -5.64 5.25 -10.30
N VAL A 78 -4.87 4.23 -9.94
CA VAL A 78 -3.61 4.39 -9.20
C VAL A 78 -2.55 5.03 -10.09
N TYR A 79 -2.40 4.58 -11.33
CA TYR A 79 -1.39 5.09 -12.27
C TYR A 79 -1.63 6.57 -12.62
N ARG A 80 -2.88 6.94 -12.92
CA ARG A 80 -3.26 8.34 -13.21
C ARG A 80 -3.02 9.29 -12.04
N ARG A 81 -3.13 8.80 -10.81
CA ARG A 81 -2.90 9.59 -9.58
C ARG A 81 -1.41 9.71 -9.26
N LEU A 82 -0.63 8.65 -9.49
CA LEU A 82 0.82 8.65 -9.27
C LEU A 82 1.56 9.51 -10.29
N GLU A 83 1.21 9.41 -11.57
CA GLU A 83 1.88 10.16 -12.64
C GLU A 83 1.80 11.68 -12.39
N ARG A 84 0.60 12.16 -12.04
CA ARG A 84 0.39 13.59 -11.74
C ARG A 84 1.00 13.99 -10.40
N GLY A 85 0.90 13.15 -9.37
CA GLY A 85 1.45 13.46 -8.04
C GLY A 85 2.97 13.58 -8.05
N ILE A 86 3.65 12.59 -8.62
CA ILE A 86 5.12 12.52 -8.69
C ILE A 86 5.67 13.62 -9.62
N GLY A 87 5.01 13.86 -10.75
CA GLY A 87 5.38 14.94 -11.66
C GLY A 87 5.43 16.30 -10.98
N TRP A 88 4.42 16.62 -10.15
CA TRP A 88 4.42 17.88 -9.40
C TRP A 88 5.47 17.95 -8.29
N VAL A 89 5.74 16.84 -7.59
CA VAL A 89 6.82 16.80 -6.59
C VAL A 89 8.15 17.10 -7.28
N LEU A 90 8.45 16.45 -8.39
CA LEU A 90 9.68 16.68 -9.15
C LEU A 90 9.77 18.11 -9.70
N VAL A 91 8.69 18.65 -10.27
CA VAL A 91 8.64 20.04 -10.76
C VAL A 91 8.85 21.03 -9.63
N SER A 92 8.22 20.82 -8.47
CA SER A 92 8.37 21.71 -7.32
C SER A 92 9.80 21.70 -6.78
N LEU A 93 10.41 20.51 -6.67
CA LEU A 93 11.77 20.36 -6.22
C LEU A 93 12.77 20.99 -7.20
N GLY A 94 12.63 20.72 -8.49
CA GLY A 94 13.45 21.33 -9.54
C GLY A 94 13.33 22.85 -9.56
N THR A 95 12.11 23.37 -9.41
CA THR A 95 11.87 24.82 -9.30
C THR A 95 12.60 25.42 -8.10
N ILE A 96 12.56 24.78 -6.93
CA ILE A 96 13.23 25.30 -5.73
C ILE A 96 14.74 25.34 -5.94
N ILE A 97 15.33 24.28 -6.48
CA ILE A 97 16.77 24.19 -6.72
C ILE A 97 17.22 25.23 -7.75
N VAL A 98 16.57 25.24 -8.92
CA VAL A 98 16.91 26.17 -10.01
C VAL A 98 16.63 27.61 -9.60
N GLY A 99 15.51 27.88 -8.94
CA GLY A 99 15.15 29.21 -8.45
C GLY A 99 16.14 29.74 -7.42
N THR A 100 16.57 28.90 -6.48
CA THR A 100 17.58 29.28 -5.48
C THR A 100 18.93 29.56 -6.14
N TRP A 101 19.37 28.69 -7.05
CA TRP A 101 20.63 28.90 -7.77
C TRP A 101 20.60 30.14 -8.66
N ALA A 102 19.53 30.32 -9.46
CA ALA A 102 19.37 31.48 -10.33
C ALA A 102 19.32 32.79 -9.53
N LEU A 103 18.60 32.80 -8.40
CA LEU A 103 18.55 33.95 -7.52
C LEU A 103 19.92 34.26 -6.91
N TRP A 104 20.63 33.25 -6.43
CA TRP A 104 21.97 33.40 -5.88
C TRP A 104 22.94 33.97 -6.93
N THR A 105 22.98 33.38 -8.13
CA THR A 105 23.84 33.82 -9.22
C THR A 105 23.52 35.26 -9.62
N ALA A 106 22.24 35.59 -9.86
CA ALA A 106 21.81 36.93 -10.21
C ALA A 106 22.20 37.96 -9.13
N VAL A 107 21.98 37.67 -7.85
CA VAL A 107 22.37 38.55 -6.75
C VAL A 107 23.89 38.70 -6.68
N SER A 108 24.64 37.61 -6.83
CA SER A 108 26.10 37.60 -6.71
C SER A 108 26.80 38.38 -7.83
N GLU A 109 26.34 38.22 -9.07
CA GLU A 109 26.85 38.95 -10.23
C GLU A 109 26.49 40.44 -10.13
N LEU A 110 25.25 40.70 -9.74
CA LEU A 110 24.74 42.05 -9.62
C LEU A 110 25.48 42.84 -8.52
N ILE A 111 25.82 42.23 -7.38
CA ILE A 111 26.59 42.88 -6.31
C ILE A 111 28.05 43.13 -6.73
N ARG A 112 28.66 42.21 -7.50
CA ARG A 112 30.05 42.33 -7.94
C ARG A 112 30.26 43.37 -9.04
N ASP A 113 29.24 43.64 -9.83
CA ASP A 113 29.36 44.56 -10.96
C ASP A 113 29.09 46.02 -10.57
N THR A 114 30.15 46.75 -10.19
CA THR A 114 30.12 48.17 -9.81
C THR A 114 29.80 49.11 -10.99
N SER A 115 29.73 48.61 -12.22
CA SER A 115 29.41 49.43 -13.40
C SER A 115 27.92 49.75 -13.55
N ILE A 116 27.05 48.99 -12.88
CA ILE A 116 25.60 49.11 -13.03
C ILE A 116 25.05 50.17 -12.06
N PRO A 117 24.30 51.17 -12.56
CA PRO A 117 23.63 52.16 -11.72
C PRO A 117 22.69 51.51 -10.69
N ALA A 118 22.71 52.02 -9.45
CA ALA A 118 21.98 51.42 -8.32
C ALA A 118 20.48 51.23 -8.57
N TYR A 119 19.83 52.13 -9.33
CA TYR A 119 18.41 52.03 -9.65
C TYR A 119 18.08 50.85 -10.58
N ILE A 120 18.91 50.55 -11.59
CA ILE A 120 18.74 49.38 -12.47
C ILE A 120 18.88 48.08 -11.66
N ARG A 121 19.83 48.07 -10.73
CA ARG A 121 20.07 47.00 -9.76
C ARG A 121 18.81 46.61 -9.01
N TRP A 122 18.15 47.58 -8.36
CA TRP A 122 16.91 47.35 -7.62
C TRP A 122 15.74 46.98 -8.53
N SER A 123 15.67 47.57 -9.73
CA SER A 123 14.63 47.27 -10.73
C SER A 123 14.69 45.81 -11.17
N LEU A 124 15.89 45.29 -11.43
CA LEU A 124 16.11 43.91 -11.86
C LEU A 124 15.78 42.92 -10.74
N LEU A 125 16.18 43.22 -9.50
CA LEU A 125 15.83 42.40 -8.33
C LEU A 125 14.32 42.35 -8.10
N ALA A 126 13.64 43.49 -8.22
CA ALA A 126 12.19 43.57 -8.10
C ALA A 126 11.49 42.75 -9.20
N LEU A 127 12.01 42.79 -10.44
CA LEU A 127 11.48 42.02 -11.56
C LEU A 127 11.64 40.51 -11.35
N ILE A 128 12.83 40.06 -10.93
CA ILE A 128 13.10 38.65 -10.61
C ILE A 128 12.20 38.18 -9.46
N ALA A 129 12.12 38.95 -8.38
CA ALA A 129 11.28 38.64 -7.23
C ALA A 129 9.80 38.56 -7.63
N GLY A 130 9.31 39.51 -8.43
CA GLY A 130 7.95 39.50 -8.96
C GLY A 130 7.67 38.26 -9.80
N PHE A 131 8.62 37.86 -10.66
CA PHE A 131 8.49 36.66 -11.48
C PHE A 131 8.43 35.39 -10.65
N VAL A 132 9.28 35.27 -9.62
CA VAL A 132 9.26 34.13 -8.68
C VAL A 132 7.93 34.07 -7.92
N ILE A 133 7.43 35.19 -7.41
CA ILE A 133 6.14 35.25 -6.70
C ILE A 133 4.99 34.83 -7.62
N LEU A 134 4.98 35.33 -8.86
CA LEU A 134 3.93 35.02 -9.84
C LEU A 134 4.00 33.54 -10.25
N PHE A 135 5.21 33.00 -10.46
CA PHE A 135 5.42 31.59 -10.75
C PHE A 135 4.93 30.70 -9.59
N VAL A 136 5.31 31.01 -8.35
CA VAL A 136 4.85 30.28 -7.16
C VAL A 136 3.33 30.40 -7.00
N SER A 137 2.74 31.57 -7.27
CA SER A 137 1.29 31.79 -7.23
C SER A 137 0.56 30.92 -8.24
N VAL A 138 1.02 30.88 -9.50
CA VAL A 138 0.46 30.06 -10.57
C VAL A 138 0.62 28.57 -10.27
N VAL A 139 1.79 28.14 -9.79
CA VAL A 139 2.02 26.74 -9.39
C VAL A 139 1.09 26.38 -8.23
N ARG A 140 1.00 27.21 -7.19
CA ARG A 140 0.11 26.98 -6.04
C ARG A 140 -1.35 26.90 -6.49
N GLU A 141 -1.80 27.84 -7.31
CA GLU A 141 -3.17 27.89 -7.81
C GLU A 141 -3.49 26.65 -8.64
N ARG A 142 -2.59 26.26 -9.55
CA ARG A 142 -2.76 25.07 -10.38
C ARG A 142 -2.75 23.77 -9.56
N LEU A 143 -1.95 23.71 -8.50
CA LEU A 143 -1.97 22.61 -7.53
C LEU A 143 -3.27 22.54 -6.73
N PHE A 144 -3.83 23.68 -6.32
CA PHE A 144 -5.09 23.74 -5.57
C PHE A 144 -6.32 23.46 -6.44
N MET A 145 -6.36 23.98 -7.67
CA MET A 145 -7.45 23.69 -8.62
C MET A 145 -7.50 22.22 -9.01
N GLN A 146 -6.35 21.52 -9.13
CA GLN A 146 -6.35 20.08 -9.41
C GLN A 146 -6.97 19.22 -8.29
N LYS A 147 -7.04 19.72 -7.05
CA LYS A 147 -7.72 19.03 -5.93
C LYS A 147 -9.22 19.32 -5.87
N LYS A 148 -9.70 20.37 -6.53
CA LYS A 148 -11.08 20.85 -6.51
C LYS A 148 -11.79 20.69 -7.85
N ASP A 149 -11.43 19.68 -8.65
CA ASP A 149 -12.13 19.39 -9.89
C ASP A 149 -13.16 18.25 -9.67
N PRO A 150 -14.43 18.57 -9.35
CA PRO A 150 -15.48 17.58 -9.10
C PRO A 150 -15.96 16.85 -10.36
N TYR A 151 -15.43 17.15 -11.55
CA TYR A 151 -15.81 16.50 -12.81
C TYR A 151 -14.88 15.34 -13.23
N LYS A 152 -13.93 14.96 -12.39
CA LYS A 152 -12.92 13.95 -12.74
C LYS A 152 -13.41 12.50 -12.80
N ASP A 153 -14.58 12.22 -12.22
CA ASP A 153 -15.11 10.85 -12.10
C ASP A 153 -16.38 10.60 -12.94
N VAL A 154 -16.75 11.51 -13.86
CA VAL A 154 -17.89 11.28 -14.76
C VAL A 154 -17.43 10.45 -15.95
N VAL A 155 -17.44 9.13 -15.78
CA VAL A 155 -17.42 8.15 -16.87
C VAL A 155 -18.77 8.24 -17.59
N ARG A 156 -18.75 8.38 -18.92
CA ARG A 156 -19.95 8.41 -19.77
C ARG A 156 -20.15 7.07 -20.46
#